data_AF-A0A9E4SBE0-F1
#
_entry.id   AF-A0A9E4SBE0-F1
#
_cell.length_a   1.000
_cell.length_b   1.000
_cell.length_c   1.000
_cell.angle_alpha   90.00
_cell.angle_beta   90.00
_cell.angle_gamma   90.00
#
_symmetry.space_group_name_H-M   'P 1'
#
loop_
_entity.id
_entity.type
_entity.pdbx_description
1 polymer ?
#
loop_
_entity_poly.entity_id
_entity_poly.type
_entity_poly.pdbx_seq_one_letter_code
_entity_poly.pdbx_strand_id
1 'polypeptide(L)'
;SLLIGSECGAHTVPYIEVRNPTAHLEHEATTSRVSDEQLFYLMQRGINEEDAQYMIINGFCKTVFNELPFEFAMEASQLLKVSLEGAVG
;
A
#
# COMPACT_ATOMS: atom_id res chain seq x y z
N SER A 1 1.40 -5.53 -3.91
CA SER A 1 1.56 -5.89 -2.49
C SER A 1 2.56 -4.98 -1.80
N LEU A 2 2.31 -4.58 -0.56
CA LEU A 2 3.24 -3.80 0.27
C LEU A 2 3.55 -4.61 1.53
N LEU A 3 4.84 -4.88 1.78
CA LEU A 3 5.32 -5.53 3.00
C LEU A 3 5.76 -4.49 4.03
N ILE A 4 5.36 -4.70 5.27
CA ILE A 4 5.66 -3.84 6.42
C ILE A 4 6.18 -4.74 7.53
N GLY A 5 7.38 -4.45 8.04
CA GLY A 5 8.05 -5.28 9.05
C GLY A 5 8.75 -6.52 8.50
N SER A 6 9.54 -7.18 9.34
CA SER A 6 10.34 -8.37 8.98
C SER A 6 9.57 -9.69 9.07
N GLU A 7 8.50 -9.75 9.87
CA GLU A 7 7.66 -10.93 10.09
C GLU A 7 6.35 -10.85 9.32
N CYS A 8 6.40 -10.49 8.03
CA CYS A 8 5.22 -10.40 7.17
C CYS A 8 5.37 -11.20 5.88
N GLY A 9 4.24 -11.51 5.26
CA GLY A 9 4.17 -12.20 3.97
C GLY A 9 3.02 -11.66 3.13
N ALA A 10 3.24 -11.56 1.83
CA ALA A 10 2.21 -11.22 0.86
C ALA A 10 2.21 -12.27 -0.25
N HIS A 11 1.06 -12.90 -0.48
CA HIS A 11 0.92 -13.96 -1.47
C HIS A 11 -0.03 -13.53 -2.58
N THR A 12 0.41 -13.66 -3.82
CA THR A 12 -0.39 -13.36 -5.01
C THR A 12 -0.42 -14.59 -5.90
N VAL A 13 -1.60 -15.19 -6.06
CA VAL A 13 -1.79 -16.43 -6.83
C VAL A 13 -2.89 -16.19 -7.87
N PRO A 14 -2.54 -15.70 -9.07
CA PRO A 14 -3.52 -15.45 -10.12
C PRO A 14 -3.94 -16.75 -10.80
N TYR A 15 -5.21 -16.81 -11.22
CA TYR A 15 -5.75 -17.84 -12.10
C TYR A 15 -6.33 -17.18 -13.34
N ILE A 16 -5.87 -17.60 -14.51
CA ILE A 16 -6.30 -17.04 -15.80
C ILE A 16 -6.70 -18.21 -16.70
N GLU A 17 -7.98 -18.29 -17.04
CA GLU A 17 -8.50 -19.26 -18.01
C GLU A 17 -9.14 -18.49 -19.17
N VAL A 18 -8.65 -18.75 -20.40
CA VAL A 18 -9.09 -18.06 -21.60
C VAL A 18 -9.58 -19.07 -22.63
N ARG A 19 -10.85 -18.95 -23.02
CA ARG A 19 -11.50 -19.80 -24.03
C ARG A 19 -11.85 -19.01 -25.30
N ASN A 20 -11.05 -18.01 -25.62
CA ASN A 20 -11.22 -17.17 -26.80
C ASN A 20 -9.85 -16.99 -27.51
N PRO A 21 -9.72 -17.41 -28.78
CA PRO A 21 -8.45 -17.35 -29.52
C PRO A 21 -8.02 -15.94 -29.91
N THR A 22 -8.89 -14.94 -29.83
CA THR A 22 -8.57 -13.54 -30.15
C THR A 22 -8.44 -12.67 -28.90
N ALA A 23 -8.31 -13.28 -27.72
CA ALA A 23 -8.18 -12.53 -26.47
C ALA A 23 -6.78 -11.91 -26.33
N HIS A 24 -6.74 -10.67 -25.84
CA HIS A 24 -5.53 -10.01 -25.36
C HIS A 24 -5.66 -9.85 -23.84
N LEU A 25 -4.67 -10.32 -23.09
CA LEU A 25 -4.69 -10.30 -21.63
C LEU A 25 -3.30 -10.01 -21.09
N GLU A 26 -3.22 -9.09 -20.14
CA GLU A 26 -2.02 -8.74 -19.40
C GLU A 26 -2.32 -8.83 -17.90
N HIS A 27 -1.36 -9.36 -17.13
CA HIS A 27 -1.43 -9.40 -15.68
C HIS A 27 -0.11 -8.89 -15.11
N GLU A 28 -0.21 -7.93 -14.21
CA GLU A 28 0.92 -7.41 -13.45
C GLU A 28 0.70 -7.63 -11.95
N ALA A 29 1.76 -8.04 -11.27
CA ALA A 29 1.81 -8.14 -9.82
C ALA A 29 3.16 -7.61 -9.33
N THR A 30 3.11 -6.54 -8.56
CA THR A 30 4.31 -5.87 -8.04
C THR A 30 4.33 -5.94 -6.52
N THR A 31 5.51 -6.26 -5.98
CA THR A 31 5.74 -6.35 -4.54
C THR A 31 6.73 -5.29 -4.12
N SER A 32 6.34 -4.49 -3.13
CA SER A 32 7.14 -3.41 -2.56
C SER A 32 7.28 -3.62 -1.06
N ARG A 33 8.31 -3.03 -0.45
CA ARG A 33 8.51 -2.99 1.00
C ARG A 33 8.64 -1.53 1.43
N VAL A 34 8.15 -1.18 2.62
CA VAL A 34 8.46 0.11 3.24
C VAL A 34 9.97 0.17 3.46
N SER A 35 10.65 1.10 2.77
CA SER A 35 12.10 1.21 2.79
C SER A 35 12.59 1.96 4.03
N ASP A 36 13.53 1.37 4.75
CA ASP A 36 14.19 2.01 5.89
C ASP A 36 14.89 3.32 5.47
N GLU A 37 15.39 3.41 4.23
CA GLU A 37 15.95 4.65 3.67
C GLU A 37 14.87 5.72 3.47
N GLN A 38 13.68 5.33 2.99
CA GLN A 38 12.56 6.26 2.82
C GLN A 38 12.05 6.77 4.17
N LEU A 39 11.96 5.89 5.16
CA LEU A 39 11.63 6.25 6.53
C LEU A 39 12.66 7.19 7.13
N PHE A 40 13.95 6.82 7.06
CA PHE A 40 15.04 7.66 7.54
C PHE A 40 15.02 9.06 6.91
N TYR A 41 14.79 9.14 5.59
CA TYR A 41 14.71 10.40 4.88
C TYR A 41 13.54 11.29 5.31
N LEU A 42 12.36 10.71 5.55
CA LEU A 42 11.20 11.44 6.09
C LEU A 42 11.45 11.87 7.54
N MET A 43 12.04 10.99 8.35
CA MET A 43 12.39 11.29 9.75
C MET A 43 13.44 12.39 9.88
N GLN A 44 14.42 12.44 8.98
CA GLN A 44 15.41 13.52 8.94
C GLN A 44 14.76 14.89 8.69
N ARG A 45 13.54 14.92 8.11
CA ARG A 45 12.76 16.15 7.92
C ARG A 45 11.89 16.52 9.10
N GLY A 46 12.03 15.82 10.23
CA GLY A 46 11.27 16.07 11.45
C GLY A 46 9.88 15.44 11.45
N ILE A 47 9.59 14.55 10.51
CA ILE A 47 8.35 13.75 10.51
C ILE A 47 8.58 12.58 11.46
N ASN A 48 7.70 12.34 12.43
CA ASN A 48 7.85 11.18 13.30
C ASN A 48 7.69 9.87 12.50
N GLU A 49 8.16 8.77 13.07
CA GLU A 49 8.18 7.48 12.37
C GLU A 49 6.79 6.99 11.94
N GLU A 50 5.78 7.13 12.81
CA GLU A 50 4.40 6.71 12.53
C GLU A 50 3.79 7.51 11.38
N ASP A 51 3.93 8.84 11.39
CA ASP A 51 3.47 9.71 10.32
C ASP A 51 4.26 9.46 9.02
N ALA A 52 5.54 9.13 9.09
CA ALA A 52 6.36 8.77 7.93
C ALA A 52 5.90 7.46 7.28
N GLN A 53 5.65 6.42 8.09
CA GLN A 53 5.07 5.16 7.63
C GLN A 53 3.69 5.38 7.01
N TYR A 54 2.83 6.14 7.70
CA TYR A 54 1.51 6.51 7.20
C TYR A 54 1.59 7.22 5.84
N MET A 55 2.51 8.18 5.66
CA MET A 55 2.70 8.87 4.39
C MET A 55 3.07 7.92 3.25
N ILE A 56 3.97 6.96 3.50
CA ILE A 56 4.38 5.98 2.48
C ILE A 56 3.21 5.08 2.10
N ILE A 57 2.49 4.53 3.08
CA ILE A 57 1.38 3.60 2.85
C ILE A 57 0.19 4.32 2.21
N ASN A 58 -0.14 5.52 2.66
CA ASN A 58 -1.18 6.34 2.05
C ASN A 58 -0.82 6.72 0.60
N GLY A 59 0.47 6.99 0.33
CA GLY A 59 0.98 7.18 -1.03
C GLY A 59 0.81 5.94 -1.91
N PHE A 60 1.06 4.74 -1.38
CA PHE A 60 0.83 3.46 -2.06
C PHE A 60 -0.66 3.23 -2.38
N CYS A 61 -1.57 3.57 -1.46
CA CYS A 61 -3.02 3.42 -1.65
C CYS A 61 -3.68 4.54 -2.45
N LYS A 62 -2.96 5.61 -2.79
CA LYS A 62 -3.52 6.84 -3.39
C LYS A 62 -4.34 6.59 -4.65
N THR A 63 -3.88 5.71 -5.54
CA THR A 63 -4.60 5.39 -6.79
C THR A 63 -5.92 4.72 -6.52
N VAL A 64 -6.00 3.84 -5.52
CA VAL A 64 -7.24 3.18 -5.09
C VAL A 64 -8.20 4.19 -4.46
N PHE A 65 -7.69 5.07 -3.59
CA PHE A 65 -8.53 6.08 -2.93
C PHE A 65 -9.10 7.12 -3.91
N ASN A 66 -8.38 7.43 -4.99
CA ASN A 66 -8.90 8.34 -6.02
C ASN A 66 -10.11 7.78 -6.79
N GLU A 67 -10.31 6.46 -6.80
CA GLU A 67 -11.47 5.82 -7.43
C GLU A 67 -12.70 5.79 -6.51
N LEU A 68 -12.55 6.13 -5.23
CA LEU A 68 -13.65 6.20 -4.27
C LEU A 68 -14.29 7.60 -4.29
N PRO A 69 -15.61 7.69 -4.01
CA PRO A 69 -16.23 8.98 -3.75
C PRO A 69 -15.52 9.70 -2.60
N PHE A 70 -15.49 11.03 -2.67
CA PHE A 70 -14.65 11.87 -1.81
C PHE A 70 -14.89 11.61 -0.32
N GLU A 71 -16.14 11.49 0.13
CA GLU A 71 -16.45 11.19 1.53
C GLU A 71 -15.83 9.86 2.02
N PHE A 72 -15.86 8.80 1.20
CA PHE A 72 -15.32 7.49 1.57
C PHE A 72 -13.81 7.46 1.51
N ALA A 73 -13.20 8.17 0.55
CA ALA A 73 -11.75 8.28 0.47
C ALA A 73 -11.17 8.95 1.73
N MET A 74 -11.83 10.00 2.23
CA MET A 74 -11.45 10.66 3.48
C MET A 74 -11.56 9.71 4.68
N GLU A 75 -12.66 8.99 4.81
CA GLU A 75 -12.89 8.05 5.92
C GLU A 75 -11.90 6.88 5.89
N ALA A 76 -11.67 6.27 4.72
CA ALA A 76 -10.72 5.18 4.55
C ALA A 76 -9.29 5.59 4.91
N SER A 77 -8.89 6.83 4.55
CA SER A 77 -7.58 7.38 4.91
C SER A 77 -7.41 7.53 6.42
N GLN A 78 -8.45 7.98 7.13
CA GLN A 78 -8.44 8.09 8.60
C GLN A 78 -8.42 6.73 9.29
N LEU A 79 -9.23 5.78 8.83
CA LEU A 79 -9.25 4.41 9.39
C LEU A 79 -7.91 3.70 9.17
N LEU A 80 -7.28 3.92 8.02
CA LEU A 80 -5.94 3.40 7.73
C LEU A 80 -4.91 3.96 8.72
N LYS A 81 -4.97 5.27 9.05
CA LYS A 81 -4.08 5.86 10.04
C LYS A 81 -4.20 5.18 11.40
N VAL A 82 -5.42 5.05 11.92
CA VAL A 82 -5.68 4.43 13.23
C VAL A 82 -5.28 2.96 13.25
N SER A 83 -5.46 2.24 12.14
CA SER A 83 -5.08 0.82 12.06
C SER A 83 -3.57 0.60 12.04
N LEU A 84 -2.80 1.61 11.65
CA LEU A 84 -1.33 1.56 11.60
C LEU A 84 -0.71 2.00 12.93
N GLU A 85 -1.35 2.92 13.65
CA GLU A 85 -0.94 3.32 15.01
C GLU A 85 -0.89 2.08 15.93
N GLY A 86 0.30 1.72 16.39
CA GLY A 86 0.54 0.59 17.31
C GLY A 86 0.50 -0.82 16.70
N ALA A 87 0.24 -0.97 15.39
CA ALA A 87 0.24 -2.27 14.71
C ALA A 87 1.57 -2.61 14.03
N VAL A 88 2.44 -1.63 13.84
CA VAL A 88 3.76 -1.77 13.21
C VAL A 88 4.83 -1.54 14.27
N GLY A 89 5.36 -2.63 14.82
CA GLY A 89 6.37 -2.64 15.88
C GLY A 89 6.66 -4.05 16.37
#